data_AF-A0A9D1EZQ0-F1
#
_entry.id   AF-A0A9D1EZQ0-F1
#
_cell.length_a   1.000
_cell.length_b   1.000
_cell.length_c   1.000
_cell.angle_alpha   90.00
_cell.angle_beta   90.00
_cell.angle_gamma   90.00
#
_symmetry.space_group_name_H-M   'P 1'
#
loop_
_entity.id
_entity.type
_entity.pdbx_description
1 polymer ?
#
loop_
_entity_poly.entity_id
_entity_poly.type
_entity_poly.pdbx_seq_one_letter_code
_entity_poly.pdbx_strand_id
1 'polypeptide(L)'
;MKLFDRLKQKSVGYYLFLVAAALDVITLIIYTVYIAGGGRADAIVFIALVLSIVVVAVLFFYEGLFGDIMAAVPAVCFAVTLAFTLEGSVGNIADSVENIVMYGHKELAVYNYVLAVLSIVGFITSAVACFMRRTKRHKRSDE
;
A
#
# COMPACT_ATOMS: atom_id res chain seq x y z
N MET A 1 -29.14 4.63 7.08
CA MET A 1 -28.07 4.85 8.09
C MET A 1 -27.10 5.87 7.52
N LYS A 2 -26.93 7.05 8.13
CA LYS A 2 -26.17 8.15 7.52
C LYS A 2 -24.68 7.83 7.56
N LEU A 3 -23.93 8.23 6.52
CA LEU A 3 -22.49 7.95 6.37
C LEU A 3 -21.66 8.43 7.58
N PHE A 4 -22.09 9.55 8.17
CA PHE A 4 -21.55 10.11 9.41
C PHE A 4 -21.68 9.19 10.63
N ASP A 5 -22.74 8.38 10.72
CA ASP A 5 -22.94 7.48 11.86
C ASP A 5 -21.97 6.30 11.81
N ARG A 6 -21.65 5.80 10.60
CA ARG A 6 -20.63 4.76 10.40
C ARG A 6 -19.23 5.26 10.73
N LEU A 7 -18.89 6.49 10.35
CA LEU A 7 -17.59 7.08 10.68
C LEU A 7 -17.37 7.21 12.19
N LYS A 8 -18.39 7.57 12.96
CA LYS A 8 -18.30 7.66 14.43
C LYS A 8 -18.00 6.32 15.09
N GLN A 9 -18.43 5.22 14.47
CA GLN A 9 -18.23 3.84 14.96
C GLN A 9 -16.86 3.26 14.59
N LYS A 10 -16.09 3.88 13.67
CA LYS A 10 -14.76 3.39 13.30
C LYS A 10 -13.72 3.68 14.39
N SER A 11 -12.80 2.75 14.59
CA SER A 11 -11.68 2.87 15.55
C SER A 11 -10.35 3.17 14.83
N VAL A 12 -9.29 3.34 15.62
CA VAL A 12 -7.94 3.67 15.13
C VAL A 12 -7.44 2.71 14.04
N GLY A 13 -7.76 1.42 14.13
CA GLY A 13 -7.37 0.44 13.10
C GLY A 13 -7.94 0.74 11.70
N TYR A 14 -9.16 1.27 11.60
CA TYR A 14 -9.71 1.69 10.31
C TYR A 14 -8.98 2.91 9.74
N TYR A 15 -8.59 3.87 10.58
CA TYR A 15 -7.82 5.03 10.14
C TYR A 15 -6.42 4.63 9.66
N LEU A 16 -5.80 3.61 10.26
CA LEU A 16 -4.53 3.08 9.75
C LEU A 16 -4.68 2.42 8.37
N PHE A 17 -5.77 1.70 8.11
CA PHE A 17 -6.06 1.22 6.75
C PHE A 17 -6.25 2.37 5.77
N LEU A 18 -6.87 3.47 6.21
CA LEU A 18 -7.03 4.66 5.36
C LEU A 18 -5.69 5.34 5.07
N VAL A 19 -4.77 5.39 6.05
CA VAL A 19 -3.39 5.83 5.84
C VAL A 19 -2.67 4.90 4.86
N ALA A 20 -2.84 3.59 4.98
CA ALA A 20 -2.27 2.62 4.04
C ALA A 20 -2.79 2.86 2.61
N ALA A 21 -4.09 3.07 2.42
CA ALA A 21 -4.64 3.42 1.12
C ALA A 21 -4.13 4.76 0.57
N ALA A 22 -3.90 5.76 1.43
CA ALA A 22 -3.28 7.01 1.02
C ALA A 22 -1.83 6.78 0.54
N LEU A 23 -1.08 5.92 1.23
CA LEU A 23 0.26 5.50 0.81
C LEU A 23 0.22 4.76 -0.54
N ASP A 24 -0.77 3.90 -0.79
CA ASP A 24 -0.94 3.26 -2.10
C ASP A 24 -1.15 4.29 -3.22
N VAL A 25 -1.99 5.30 -2.99
CA VAL A 25 -2.23 6.36 -3.99
C VAL A 25 -0.94 7.13 -4.27
N ILE A 26 -0.17 7.50 -3.24
CA ILE A 26 1.11 8.18 -3.40
C ILE A 26 2.09 7.29 -4.17
N THR A 27 2.17 6.01 -3.79
CA THR A 27 3.05 5.03 -4.44
C THR A 27 2.68 4.86 -5.91
N LEU A 28 1.39 4.81 -6.24
CA LEU A 28 0.88 4.70 -7.60
C LEU A 28 1.22 5.92 -8.46
N ILE A 29 1.13 7.12 -7.91
CA ILE A 29 1.53 8.35 -8.60
C ILE A 29 3.02 8.32 -8.90
N ILE A 30 3.85 8.02 -7.91
CA ILE A 30 5.32 7.96 -8.08
C ILE A 30 5.70 6.86 -9.06
N TYR A 31 5.02 5.72 -9.02
CA TYR A 31 5.24 4.62 -9.96
C TYR A 31 4.91 5.02 -11.40
N THR A 32 3.84 5.80 -11.59
CA THR A 32 3.46 6.34 -12.90
C THR A 32 4.51 7.33 -13.42
N VAL A 33 5.05 8.18 -12.54
CA VAL A 33 6.15 9.10 -12.89
C VAL A 33 7.42 8.33 -13.25
N TYR A 34 7.74 7.28 -12.49
CA TYR A 34 8.88 6.38 -12.76
C TYR A 34 8.76 5.73 -14.15
N ILE A 35 7.59 5.18 -14.49
CA ILE A 35 7.35 4.61 -15.83
C ILE A 35 7.46 5.68 -16.91
N ALA A 36 6.88 6.86 -16.71
CA ALA A 36 6.95 7.95 -17.67
C ALA A 36 8.39 8.41 -17.95
N GLY A 37 9.28 8.26 -16.97
CA GLY A 37 10.72 8.54 -17.10
C GLY A 37 11.54 7.44 -17.78
N GLY A 38 10.92 6.37 -18.28
CA GLY A 38 11.61 5.22 -18.89
C GLY A 38 11.89 4.07 -17.92
N GLY A 39 11.30 4.10 -16.73
CA GLY A 39 11.35 2.99 -15.78
C GLY A 39 10.64 1.74 -16.30
N ARG A 40 11.06 0.57 -15.80
CA ARG A 40 10.44 -0.71 -16.16
C ARG A 40 8.99 -0.74 -15.68
N ALA A 41 8.05 -0.84 -16.63
CA ALA A 41 6.64 -0.99 -16.34
C ALA A 41 6.29 -2.46 -16.08
N ASP A 42 5.88 -2.75 -14.84
CA ASP A 42 5.27 -4.00 -14.44
C ASP A 42 3.77 -3.82 -14.15
N ALA A 43 2.93 -4.55 -14.88
CA ALA A 43 1.48 -4.49 -14.70
C ALA A 43 1.04 -5.02 -13.33
N ILE A 44 1.81 -5.94 -12.74
CA ILE A 44 1.50 -6.55 -11.44
C ILE A 44 1.55 -5.49 -10.34
N VAL A 45 2.54 -4.59 -10.36
CA VAL A 45 2.66 -3.49 -9.40
C VAL A 45 1.45 -2.55 -9.49
N PHE A 46 1.05 -2.18 -10.70
CA PHE A 46 -0.12 -1.32 -10.90
C PHE A 46 -1.41 -1.98 -10.36
N ILE A 47 -1.62 -3.25 -10.70
CA ILE A 47 -2.79 -4.03 -10.27
C ILE A 47 -2.79 -4.17 -8.74
N ALA A 48 -1.64 -4.46 -8.12
CA ALA A 48 -1.53 -4.62 -6.67
C ALA A 48 -1.91 -3.33 -5.92
N LEU A 49 -1.40 -2.18 -6.35
CA LEU A 49 -1.71 -0.88 -5.75
C LEU A 49 -3.20 -0.52 -5.90
N VAL A 50 -3.77 -0.70 -7.10
CA VAL A 50 -5.20 -0.44 -7.34
C VAL A 50 -6.08 -1.38 -6.51
N LEU A 51 -5.72 -2.68 -6.46
CA LEU A 51 -6.45 -3.67 -5.69
C LEU A 51 -6.44 -3.32 -4.20
N SER A 52 -5.29 -2.92 -3.64
CA SER A 52 -5.18 -2.50 -2.24
C SER A 52 -6.14 -1.34 -1.91
N ILE A 53 -6.16 -0.29 -2.75
CA ILE A 53 -7.04 0.87 -2.59
C ILE A 53 -8.52 0.45 -2.61
N VAL A 54 -8.90 -0.39 -3.58
CA VAL A 54 -10.27 -0.90 -3.71
C VAL A 54 -10.66 -1.73 -2.49
N VAL A 55 -9.77 -2.61 -2.02
CA VAL A 55 -10.04 -3.42 -0.83
C VAL A 55 -10.25 -2.56 0.39
N VAL A 56 -9.40 -1.56 0.65
CA VAL A 56 -9.61 -0.64 1.79
C VAL A 56 -10.96 0.08 1.69
N ALA A 57 -11.38 0.51 0.50
CA ALA A 57 -12.69 1.10 0.29
C ALA A 57 -13.83 0.11 0.62
N VAL A 58 -13.69 -1.17 0.26
CA VAL A 58 -14.65 -2.24 0.60
C VAL A 58 -14.68 -2.50 2.11
N LEU A 59 -13.54 -2.47 2.81
CA LEU A 59 -13.46 -2.66 4.26
C LEU A 59 -14.26 -1.62 5.06
N PHE A 60 -14.59 -0.48 4.47
CA PHE A 60 -15.50 0.49 5.10
C PHE A 60 -16.90 -0.07 5.31
N PHE A 61 -17.40 -0.85 4.34
CA PHE A 61 -18.77 -1.35 4.30
C PHE A 61 -18.93 -2.71 4.97
N TYR A 62 -17.88 -3.54 4.96
CA TYR A 62 -17.92 -4.93 5.43
C TYR A 62 -17.18 -5.14 6.76
N GLU A 63 -17.95 -5.56 7.75
CA GLU A 63 -17.51 -5.90 9.11
C GLU A 63 -17.74 -7.40 9.37
N GLY A 64 -16.94 -8.01 10.26
CA GLY A 64 -16.97 -9.46 10.54
C GLY A 64 -15.91 -10.27 9.78
N LEU A 65 -16.03 -11.60 9.79
CA LEU A 65 -15.00 -12.54 9.31
C LEU A 65 -14.50 -12.24 7.90
N PHE A 66 -15.39 -11.92 6.97
CA PHE A 66 -15.02 -11.57 5.60
C PHE A 66 -14.15 -10.30 5.55
N GLY A 67 -14.52 -9.26 6.30
CA GLY A 67 -13.72 -8.04 6.37
C GLY A 67 -12.38 -8.26 7.06
N ASP A 68 -12.28 -9.20 8.00
CA ASP A 68 -11.02 -9.50 8.71
C ASP A 68 -10.04 -10.27 7.81
N ILE A 69 -10.53 -11.17 6.95
CA ILE A 69 -9.70 -11.81 5.92
C ILE A 69 -9.25 -10.80 4.87
N MET A 70 -10.17 -9.95 4.38
CA MET A 70 -9.87 -8.92 3.39
C MET A 70 -8.89 -7.86 3.93
N ALA A 71 -8.79 -7.68 5.26
CA ALA A 71 -7.86 -6.76 5.89
C ALA A 71 -6.38 -7.12 5.65
N ALA A 72 -6.06 -8.38 5.36
CA ALA A 72 -4.70 -8.81 5.05
C ALA A 72 -4.26 -8.48 3.60
N VAL A 73 -5.21 -8.26 2.69
CA VAL A 73 -4.91 -8.05 1.26
C VAL A 73 -4.03 -6.82 1.01
N PRO A 74 -4.27 -5.64 1.63
CA PRO A 74 -3.38 -4.49 1.48
C PRO A 74 -1.91 -4.78 1.83
N ALA A 75 -1.66 -5.54 2.90
CA ALA A 75 -0.31 -5.93 3.28
C ALA A 75 0.34 -6.83 2.21
N VAL A 76 -0.42 -7.80 1.69
CA VAL A 76 0.08 -8.65 0.59
C VAL A 76 0.36 -7.82 -0.66
N CYS A 77 -0.52 -6.87 -1.02
CA CYS A 77 -0.32 -5.97 -2.15
C CYS A 77 0.96 -5.13 -2.00
N PHE A 78 1.22 -4.55 -0.83
CA PHE A 78 2.47 -3.83 -0.58
C PHE A 78 3.71 -4.73 -0.68
N ALA A 79 3.64 -5.96 -0.18
CA ALA A 79 4.74 -6.92 -0.29
C ALA A 79 5.03 -7.31 -1.75
N VAL A 80 3.98 -7.54 -2.55
CA VAL A 80 4.09 -7.78 -4.00
C VAL A 80 4.69 -6.57 -4.70
N THR A 81 4.18 -5.37 -4.45
CA THR A 81 4.72 -4.14 -5.04
C THR A 81 6.21 -3.96 -4.70
N LEU A 82 6.60 -4.23 -3.45
CA LEU A 82 8.01 -4.16 -3.05
C LEU A 82 8.87 -5.16 -3.81
N ALA A 83 8.46 -6.43 -3.89
CA ALA A 83 9.24 -7.48 -4.55
C ALA A 83 9.51 -7.16 -6.03
N PHE A 84 8.46 -6.78 -6.77
CA PHE A 84 8.57 -6.45 -8.19
C PHE A 84 9.30 -5.12 -8.44
N THR A 85 9.15 -4.15 -7.54
CA THR A 85 9.94 -2.91 -7.61
C THR A 85 11.43 -3.21 -7.44
N LEU A 86 11.80 -4.04 -6.45
CA LEU A 86 13.20 -4.39 -6.21
C LEU A 86 13.79 -5.16 -7.40
N GLU A 87 13.08 -6.15 -7.92
CA GLU A 87 13.50 -6.91 -9.11
C GLU A 87 13.74 -5.99 -10.32
N GLY A 88 12.79 -5.09 -10.61
CA GLY A 88 12.90 -4.15 -11.72
C GLY A 88 13.94 -3.04 -11.51
N SER A 89 14.44 -2.85 -10.29
CA SER A 89 15.32 -1.74 -9.92
C SER A 89 16.82 -2.05 -9.93
N VAL A 90 17.20 -3.35 -9.98
CA VAL A 90 18.59 -3.79 -9.80
C VAL A 90 19.57 -3.05 -10.70
N GLY A 91 19.24 -2.91 -11.99
CA GLY A 91 20.10 -2.22 -12.97
C GLY A 91 20.26 -0.71 -12.68
N ASN A 92 19.17 0.00 -12.39
CA ASN A 92 19.23 1.43 -12.08
C ASN A 92 20.00 1.71 -10.78
N ILE A 93 19.83 0.84 -9.78
CA ILE A 93 20.50 0.95 -8.48
C ILE A 93 22.00 0.67 -8.64
N ALA A 94 22.38 -0.41 -9.31
CA ALA A 94 23.79 -0.75 -9.54
C ALA A 94 24.54 0.37 -10.26
N ASP A 95 23.95 0.90 -11.34
CA ASP A 95 24.52 2.02 -12.10
C ASP A 95 24.64 3.30 -11.25
N SER A 96 23.66 3.55 -10.38
CA SER A 96 23.71 4.70 -9.47
C SER A 96 24.77 4.58 -8.37
N VAL A 97 25.03 3.37 -7.86
CA VAL A 97 26.02 3.14 -6.78
C VAL A 97 27.44 3.25 -7.32
N GLU A 98 27.70 2.63 -8.47
CA GLU A 98 29.01 2.65 -9.13
C GLU A 98 29.25 3.94 -9.94
N ASN A 99 28.22 4.79 -10.07
CA ASN A 99 28.21 6.01 -10.88
C ASN A 99 28.62 5.78 -12.34
N ILE A 100 28.17 4.64 -12.88
CA ILE A 100 28.34 4.24 -14.28
C ILE A 100 27.00 4.27 -15.01
N VAL A 101 27.02 4.08 -16.33
CA VAL A 101 25.81 3.87 -17.14
C VAL A 101 26.07 2.63 -17.98
N MET A 102 25.54 1.49 -17.55
CA MET A 102 25.83 0.19 -18.13
C MET A 102 24.58 -0.69 -18.27
N TYR A 103 23.71 -0.72 -17.26
CA TYR A 103 22.54 -1.60 -17.21
C TYR A 103 21.21 -0.85 -17.21
N GLY A 104 21.16 0.37 -16.66
CA GLY A 104 19.92 1.09 -16.43
C GLY A 104 20.07 2.61 -16.48
N HIS A 105 19.01 3.30 -16.05
CA HIS A 105 18.99 4.76 -15.95
C HIS A 105 19.29 5.16 -14.51
N LYS A 106 20.54 5.57 -14.25
CA LYS A 106 20.99 5.98 -12.90
C LYS A 106 20.13 7.09 -12.29
N GLU A 107 19.57 7.98 -13.11
CA GLU A 107 18.69 9.06 -12.66
C GLU A 107 17.37 8.54 -12.07
N LEU A 108 16.94 7.34 -12.48
CA LEU A 108 15.72 6.72 -11.97
C LEU A 108 15.90 5.98 -10.64
N ALA A 109 17.13 5.81 -10.16
CA ALA A 109 17.40 5.10 -8.92
C ALA A 109 16.71 5.74 -7.70
N VAL A 110 16.58 7.06 -7.69
CA VAL A 110 15.88 7.80 -6.63
C VAL A 110 14.41 7.35 -6.53
N TYR A 111 13.73 7.18 -7.66
CA TYR A 111 12.34 6.70 -7.66
C TYR A 111 12.24 5.27 -7.11
N ASN A 112 13.20 4.40 -7.46
CA ASN A 112 13.24 3.03 -6.95
C ASN A 112 13.40 2.99 -5.42
N TYR A 113 14.28 3.82 -4.85
CA TYR A 113 14.42 3.93 -3.39
C TYR A 113 13.14 4.44 -2.73
N VAL A 114 12.49 5.45 -3.30
CA VAL A 114 11.25 6.02 -2.77
C VAL A 114 10.11 4.99 -2.83
N LEU A 115 9.95 4.28 -3.95
CA LEU A 115 8.95 3.22 -4.11
C LEU A 115 9.17 2.08 -3.11
N ALA A 116 10.42 1.68 -2.88
CA ALA A 116 10.76 0.66 -1.89
C ALA A 116 10.40 1.12 -0.47
N VAL A 117 10.80 2.33 -0.08
CA VAL A 117 10.49 2.89 1.25
C VAL A 117 8.99 3.01 1.47
N LEU A 118 8.24 3.56 0.51
CA LEU A 118 6.78 3.67 0.61
C LEU A 118 6.11 2.30 0.73
N SER A 119 6.58 1.32 -0.03
CA SER A 119 6.03 -0.04 0.02
C SER A 119 6.30 -0.71 1.38
N ILE A 120 7.48 -0.50 1.96
CA ILE A 120 7.82 -0.99 3.32
C ILE A 120 6.94 -0.32 4.37
N VAL A 121 6.81 1.00 4.33
CA VAL A 121 5.98 1.76 5.29
C VAL A 121 4.51 1.36 5.15
N GLY A 122 4.01 1.21 3.93
CA GLY A 122 2.65 0.73 3.64
C GLY A 122 2.42 -0.68 4.15
N PHE A 123 3.36 -1.60 3.92
CA PHE A 123 3.34 -2.96 4.45
C PHE A 123 3.24 -2.97 5.97
N ILE A 124 4.13 -2.25 6.67
CA ILE A 124 4.12 -2.20 8.14
C ILE A 124 2.82 -1.59 8.66
N THR A 125 2.36 -0.49 8.04
CA THR A 125 1.13 0.19 8.45
C THR A 125 -0.09 -0.72 8.32
N SER A 126 -0.23 -1.41 7.19
CA SER A 126 -1.34 -2.33 6.93
C SER A 126 -1.25 -3.59 7.81
N ALA A 127 -0.05 -4.15 8.01
CA ALA A 127 0.16 -5.27 8.91
C ALA A 127 -0.22 -4.94 10.36
N VAL A 128 0.18 -3.77 10.87
CA VAL A 128 -0.22 -3.30 12.20
C VAL A 128 -1.74 -3.09 12.26
N ALA A 129 -2.34 -2.53 11.21
CA ALA A 129 -3.78 -2.33 11.13
C ALA A 129 -4.57 -3.64 11.20
N CYS A 130 -4.04 -4.76 10.67
CA CYS A 130 -4.66 -6.09 10.78
C CYS A 130 -4.82 -6.56 12.22
N PHE A 131 -3.91 -6.18 13.12
CA PHE A 131 -3.99 -6.56 14.54
C PHE A 131 -4.85 -5.59 15.37
N MET A 132 -5.37 -4.53 14.76
CA MET A 132 -6.19 -3.53 15.42
C MET A 132 -7.66 -3.68 15.06
N ARG A 133 -8.53 -3.48 16.05
CA ARG A 133 -9.98 -3.43 15.78
C ARG A 133 -10.29 -2.28 14.83
N ARG A 134 -11.20 -2.54 13.88
CA ARG A 134 -11.70 -1.56 12.88
C ARG A 134 -12.97 -0.82 13.34
N THR A 135 -13.67 -1.35 14.34
CA THR A 135 -14.82 -0.70 14.99
C THR A 135 -14.60 -0.50 16.49
N LYS A 136 -15.11 0.63 17.01
CA LYS A 136 -15.21 0.88 18.45
C LYS A 136 -16.22 -0.12 19.02
N ARG A 137 -15.87 -0.80 20.11
CA ARG A 137 -16.81 -1.62 20.88
C ARG A 137 -18.04 -0.76 21.18
N HIS A 138 -19.21 -1.13 20.67
CA HIS A 138 -20.44 -0.79 21.38
C HIS A 138 -20.31 -1.49 22.73
N LYS A 139 -20.48 -0.79 23.86
CA LYS A 139 -20.68 -1.46 25.14
C LYS A 139 -21.79 -2.48 24.89
N ARG A 140 -21.48 -3.77 24.92
CA ARG A 140 -22.52 -4.76 25.19
C ARG A 140 -23.04 -4.35 26.57
N SER A 141 -24.30 -3.95 26.61
CA SER A 141 -25.10 -4.10 27.81
C SER A 141 -25.04 -5.59 28.13
N ASP A 142 -24.06 -6.00 28.93
CA ASP A 142 -24.13 -7.24 29.66
C ASP A 142 -24.99 -6.93 30.89
N GLU A 143 -26.31 -6.86 30.67
CA GLU A 143 -27.42 -7.07 31.62
C GLU A 143 -28.62 -7.58 30.82
#